data_AF-A0A934HQ59-F1
#
_entry.id   AF-A0A934HQ59-F1
#
_cell.length_a   1.000
_cell.length_b   1.000
_cell.length_c   1.000
_cell.angle_alpha   90.00
_cell.angle_beta   90.00
_cell.angle_gamma   90.00
#
_symmetry.space_group_name_H-M   'P 1'
#
loop_
_entity.id
_entity.type
_entity.pdbx_description
1 polymer ?
#
loop_
_entity_poly.entity_id
_entity_poly.type
_entity_poly.pdbx_seq_one_letter_code
_entity_poly.pdbx_strand_id
1 'polypeptide(L)'
;MLRSCAKYSLGQVVRHKQHSFRGVVFDVDPEFSNSDDWYESIPEDIRPVKDQPFYHLLAENDQSYYIAYVSEQNLMADHSGEPVDHPDVPEMFGALQDGIYAIQFQMN
;
A
#
# COMPACT_ATOMS: atom_id res chain seq x y z
N MET A 1 10.32 -14.15 -17.67
CA MET A 1 8.91 -13.74 -17.52
C MET A 1 8.57 -13.84 -16.05
N LEU A 2 8.76 -12.75 -15.30
CA LEU A 2 8.37 -12.73 -13.90
C LEU A 2 6.84 -12.69 -13.82
N ARG A 3 6.29 -13.70 -13.13
CA ARG A 3 4.86 -14.02 -13.01
C ARG A 3 4.36 -13.65 -11.60
N SER A 4 4.78 -12.51 -11.08
CA SER A 4 4.31 -12.05 -9.78
C SER A 4 2.99 -11.31 -10.00
N CYS A 5 1.86 -12.02 -9.90
CA CYS A 5 0.56 -11.35 -9.90
C CYS A 5 0.40 -10.62 -8.56
N ALA A 6 0.23 -9.30 -8.62
CA ALA A 6 -0.09 -8.48 -7.45
C ALA A 6 -1.32 -9.05 -6.73
N LYS A 7 -1.18 -9.30 -5.43
CA LYS A 7 -2.25 -9.82 -4.55
C LYS A 7 -3.29 -8.76 -4.21
N TYR A 8 -2.91 -7.49 -4.20
CA TYR A 8 -3.78 -6.38 -3.83
C TYR A 8 -4.00 -5.46 -5.03
N SER A 9 -5.20 -4.92 -5.15
CA SER A 9 -5.58 -4.04 -6.26
C SER A 9 -5.58 -2.58 -5.83
N LEU A 10 -5.50 -1.66 -6.80
CA LEU A 10 -5.73 -0.23 -6.56
C LEU A 10 -7.08 0.00 -5.88
N GLY A 11 -7.12 0.92 -4.92
CA GLY A 11 -8.30 1.20 -4.10
C GLY A 11 -8.54 0.20 -2.97
N GLN A 12 -7.83 -0.93 -2.93
CA GLN A 12 -8.00 -1.91 -1.85
C GLN A 12 -7.40 -1.42 -0.54
N VAL A 13 -8.14 -1.56 0.56
CA VAL A 13 -7.63 -1.28 1.90
C VAL A 13 -6.84 -2.48 2.40
N VAL A 14 -5.63 -2.20 2.87
CA VAL A 14 -4.68 -3.16 3.42
C VAL A 14 -4.16 -2.68 4.77
N ARG A 15 -3.61 -3.60 5.54
CA ARG A 15 -2.90 -3.29 6.79
C ARG A 15 -1.56 -4.00 6.83
N HIS A 16 -0.63 -3.42 7.57
CA HIS A 16 0.67 -4.04 7.78
C HIS A 16 0.54 -5.19 8.79
N LYS A 17 1.30 -6.28 8.58
CA LYS A 17 1.22 -7.49 9.43
C LYS A 17 1.78 -7.28 10.84
N GLN A 18 2.84 -6.48 10.96
CA GLN A 18 3.55 -6.25 12.24
C GLN A 18 3.31 -4.86 12.83
N HIS A 19 3.48 -3.80 12.04
CA HIS A 19 3.18 -2.43 12.44
C HIS A 19 1.68 -2.12 12.42
N SER A 20 1.24 -1.32 13.38
CA SER A 20 -0.16 -0.89 13.53
C SER A 20 -0.49 0.29 12.60
N PHE A 21 -0.50 0.05 11.29
CA PHE A 21 -1.03 1.00 10.32
C PHE A 21 -1.86 0.30 9.26
N ARG A 22 -2.77 1.07 8.66
CA ARG A 22 -3.62 0.67 7.54
C ARG A 22 -3.54 1.72 6.45
N GLY A 23 -3.93 1.35 5.24
CA GLY A 23 -3.92 2.29 4.12
C GLY A 23 -4.58 1.73 2.89
N VAL A 24 -4.87 2.63 1.95
CA VAL A 24 -5.43 2.27 0.64
C VAL A 24 -4.33 2.24 -0.40
N VAL A 25 -4.31 1.19 -1.22
CA VAL A 25 -3.36 1.06 -2.34
C VAL A 25 -3.69 2.09 -3.42
N PHE A 26 -2.73 2.95 -3.77
CA PHE A 26 -2.89 3.90 -4.88
C PHE A 26 -1.91 3.68 -6.04
N ASP A 27 -0.84 2.92 -5.83
CA ASP A 27 0.08 2.50 -6.88
C ASP A 27 0.78 1.17 -6.55
N VAL A 28 1.31 0.49 -7.58
CA VAL A 28 1.99 -0.80 -7.46
C VAL A 28 3.19 -0.87 -8.40
N ASP A 29 4.37 -1.10 -7.84
CA ASP A 29 5.58 -1.45 -8.59
C ASP A 29 5.68 -2.98 -8.71
N PRO A 30 6.06 -3.52 -9.89
CA PRO A 30 6.20 -4.96 -10.08
C PRO A 30 7.34 -5.59 -9.27
N GLU A 31 8.34 -4.78 -8.94
CA GLU A 31 9.52 -5.12 -8.14
C GLU A 31 9.97 -3.90 -7.33
N PHE A 32 10.97 -4.07 -6.47
CA PHE A 32 11.51 -2.95 -5.69
C PHE A 32 12.04 -1.81 -6.59
N SER A 33 11.43 -0.62 -6.50
CA SER A 33 11.77 0.56 -7.30
C SER A 33 12.22 1.78 -6.47
N ASN A 34 12.66 1.60 -5.22
CA ASN A 34 13.22 2.68 -4.40
C ASN A 34 14.77 2.66 -4.44
N SER A 35 15.44 3.59 -3.75
CA SER A 35 16.90 3.70 -3.78
C SER A 35 17.60 2.53 -3.08
N ASP A 36 18.78 2.16 -3.58
CA ASP A 36 19.62 1.15 -2.92
C ASP A 36 20.06 1.61 -1.52
N ASP A 37 20.29 2.90 -1.31
CA ASP A 37 20.60 3.46 0.02
C ASP A 37 19.48 3.20 1.03
N TRP A 38 18.22 3.38 0.61
CA TRP A 38 17.07 3.06 1.46
C TRP A 38 17.03 1.56 1.76
N TYR A 39 17.27 0.72 0.77
CA TYR A 39 17.30 -0.72 0.94
C TYR A 39 18.40 -1.16 1.93
N GLU A 40 19.60 -0.60 1.81
CA GLU A 40 20.72 -0.89 2.70
C GLU A 40 20.51 -0.36 4.13
N SER A 41 19.70 0.70 4.30
CA SER A 41 19.33 1.21 5.62
C SER A 41 18.44 0.25 6.42
N ILE A 42 17.80 -0.71 5.75
CA ILE A 42 16.97 -1.73 6.41
C ILE A 42 17.88 -2.81 7.01
N PRO A 43 17.68 -3.20 8.29
CA PRO A 43 18.41 -4.32 8.88
C PRO A 43 18.26 -5.61 8.06
N GLU A 44 19.37 -6.30 7.82
CA GLU A 44 19.44 -7.46 6.91
C GLU A 44 18.40 -8.55 7.21
N ASP A 45 18.06 -8.75 8.47
CA ASP A 45 17.10 -9.74 8.95
C ASP A 45 15.64 -9.44 8.60
N ILE A 46 15.33 -8.19 8.26
CA ILE A 46 13.97 -7.76 7.87
C ILE A 46 13.91 -7.17 6.45
N ARG A 47 15.00 -7.26 5.67
CA ARG A 47 15.03 -6.78 4.28
C ARG A 47 13.98 -7.53 3.44
N PRO A 48 13.09 -6.81 2.72
CA PRO A 48 12.12 -7.44 1.85
C PRO A 48 12.80 -8.02 0.60
N VAL A 49 12.28 -9.14 0.09
CA VAL A 49 12.74 -9.68 -1.20
C VAL A 49 12.43 -8.66 -2.31
N LYS A 50 13.40 -8.31 -3.16
CA LYS A 50 13.21 -7.30 -4.22
C LYS A 50 12.29 -7.77 -5.37
N ASP A 51 12.33 -9.08 -5.68
CA ASP A 51 11.57 -9.71 -6.77
C ASP A 51 10.12 -10.04 -6.35
N GLN A 52 9.38 -9.03 -5.94
CA GLN A 52 7.96 -9.11 -5.60
C GLN A 52 7.30 -7.73 -5.76
N PRO A 53 5.97 -7.64 -5.86
CA PRO A 53 5.29 -6.36 -5.92
C PRO A 53 5.51 -5.51 -4.66
N PHE A 54 5.72 -4.21 -4.87
CA PHE A 54 5.73 -3.20 -3.82
C PHE A 54 4.56 -2.24 -4.02
N TYR A 55 3.98 -1.78 -2.92
CA TYR A 55 2.74 -1.02 -2.91
C TYR A 55 2.99 0.36 -2.33
N HIS A 56 2.40 1.36 -2.97
CA HIS A 56 2.27 2.70 -2.42
C HIS A 56 0.90 2.86 -1.78
N LEU A 57 0.90 3.25 -0.51
CA LEU A 57 -0.32 3.36 0.30
C LEU A 57 -0.48 4.78 0.82
N LEU A 58 -1.71 5.31 0.76
CA LEU A 58 -2.12 6.40 1.63
C LEU A 58 -2.42 5.77 3.00
N ALA A 59 -1.51 5.93 3.95
CA ALA A 59 -1.49 5.20 5.20
C ALA A 59 -1.80 6.08 6.41
N GLU A 60 -2.45 5.49 7.40
CA GLU A 60 -2.79 6.13 8.67
C GLU A 60 -2.44 5.24 9.85
N ASN A 61 -2.13 5.89 10.97
CA ASN A 61 -2.04 5.28 12.28
C ASN A 61 -2.69 6.21 13.32
N ASP A 62 -2.63 5.85 14.60
CA ASP A 62 -3.26 6.62 15.69
C ASP A 62 -2.72 8.06 15.86
N GLN A 63 -1.63 8.43 15.17
CA GLN A 63 -0.91 9.68 15.35
C GLN A 63 -0.87 10.57 14.11
N SER A 64 -0.80 9.99 12.92
CA SER A 64 -0.58 10.74 11.68
C SER A 64 -1.00 9.99 10.40
N TYR A 65 -0.96 10.74 9.31
CA TYR A 65 -1.18 10.29 7.93
C TYR A 65 0.12 10.45 7.13
N TYR A 66 0.45 9.49 6.27
CA TYR A 66 1.66 9.50 5.45
C TYR A 66 1.57 8.54 4.26
N ILE A 67 2.47 8.71 3.28
CA ILE A 67 2.64 7.75 2.18
C ILE A 67 3.58 6.63 2.64
N ALA A 68 3.13 5.38 2.53
CA ALA A 68 3.94 4.21 2.83
C ALA A 68 4.35 3.47 1.54
N TYR A 69 5.61 3.04 1.49
CA TYR A 69 6.13 2.15 0.45
C TYR A 69 6.46 0.79 1.07
N VAL A 70 5.72 -0.26 0.70
CA VAL A 70 5.69 -1.53 1.46
C VAL A 70 5.68 -2.75 0.54
N SER A 71 6.42 -3.79 0.90
CA SER A 71 6.45 -5.06 0.17
C SER A 71 5.17 -5.88 0.37
N GLU A 72 4.78 -6.65 -0.65
CA GLU A 72 3.61 -7.52 -0.59
C GLU A 72 3.62 -8.49 0.60
N GLN A 73 4.78 -9.07 0.91
CA GLN A 73 4.95 -10.01 2.03
C GLN A 73 4.58 -9.42 3.39
N ASN A 74 4.64 -8.10 3.54
CA ASN A 74 4.37 -7.40 4.80
C ASN A 74 2.92 -6.89 4.91
N LEU A 75 2.12 -7.06 3.86
CA LEU A 75 0.74 -6.61 3.81
C LEU A 75 -0.26 -7.76 3.98
N MET A 76 -1.42 -7.43 4.51
CA MET A 76 -2.61 -8.28 4.49
C MET A 76 -3.84 -7.44 4.15
N ALA A 77 -4.84 -8.06 3.51
CA ALA A 77 -6.10 -7.40 3.22
C ALA A 77 -6.80 -6.96 4.51
N ASP A 78 -7.35 -5.75 4.51
CA ASP A 78 -8.24 -5.28 5.56
C ASP A 78 -9.68 -5.64 5.17
N HIS A 79 -10.32 -6.47 5.99
CA HIS A 79 -11.69 -6.93 5.78
C HIS A 79 -12.70 -6.23 6.71
N SER A 80 -12.28 -5.19 7.42
CA SER A 80 -13.17 -4.41 8.31
C SER A 80 -14.28 -3.70 7.52
N GLY A 81 -13.99 -3.27 6.29
CA GLY A 81 -14.90 -2.44 5.49
C GLY A 81 -14.90 -0.97 5.91
N GLU A 82 -14.07 -0.59 6.88
CA GLU A 82 -13.97 0.78 7.38
C GLU A 82 -13.20 1.67 6.38
N PRO A 83 -13.55 2.96 6.26
CA PRO A 83 -12.80 3.91 5.44
C PRO A 83 -11.44 4.24 6.06
N VAL A 84 -10.46 4.57 5.23
CA VAL A 84 -9.19 5.20 5.62
C VAL A 84 -9.42 6.72 5.62
N ASP A 85 -9.05 7.39 6.72
CA ASP A 85 -9.26 8.81 7.00
C ASP A 85 -8.14 9.72 6.43
N HIS A 86 -7.16 9.14 5.73
CA HIS A 86 -6.07 9.89 5.10
C HIS A 86 -6.63 11.03 4.21
N PRO A 87 -6.19 12.29 4.39
CA PRO A 87 -6.83 13.48 3.81
C PRO A 87 -6.86 13.50 2.27
N ASP A 88 -5.89 12.85 1.63
CA ASP A 88 -5.81 12.78 0.16
C ASP A 88 -6.72 11.69 -0.46
N VAL A 89 -7.34 10.82 0.36
CA VAL A 89 -8.22 9.75 -0.14
C VAL A 89 -9.38 10.29 -0.97
N PRO A 90 -10.13 11.33 -0.54
CA PRO A 90 -11.24 11.88 -1.32
C PRO A 90 -10.82 12.52 -2.64
N GLU A 91 -9.54 12.87 -2.82
CA GLU A 91 -9.04 13.44 -4.08
C GLU A 91 -8.76 12.36 -5.13
N MET A 92 -8.36 11.16 -4.68
CA MET A 92 -7.95 10.05 -5.56
C MET A 92 -9.05 8.98 -5.74
N PHE A 93 -9.96 8.88 -4.78
CA PHE A 93 -10.88 7.76 -4.65
C PHE A 93 -12.33 8.22 -4.46
N GLY A 94 -13.25 7.40 -4.98
CA GLY A 94 -14.68 7.55 -4.84
C GLY A 94 -15.26 6.78 -3.66
N ALA A 95 -16.44 6.19 -3.86
CA ALA A 95 -17.11 5.42 -2.81
C ALA A 95 -16.31 4.16 -2.42
N LEU A 96 -16.32 3.84 -1.14
CA LEU A 96 -15.81 2.57 -0.60
C LEU A 96 -16.90 1.50 -0.69
N GLN A 97 -16.58 0.36 -1.31
CA GLN A 97 -17.45 -0.81 -1.37
C GLN A 97 -16.63 -2.07 -1.05
N ASP A 98 -17.05 -2.83 -0.05
CA ASP A 98 -16.45 -4.11 0.35
C ASP A 98 -14.92 -4.02 0.58
N GLY A 99 -14.44 -2.91 1.17
CA GLY A 99 -13.01 -2.69 1.44
C GLY A 99 -12.20 -2.25 0.21
N ILE A 100 -12.88 -1.89 -0.89
CA ILE A 100 -12.26 -1.40 -2.13
C ILE A 100 -12.89 -0.06 -2.50
N TYR A 101 -12.05 0.96 -2.58
CA TYR A 101 -12.42 2.27 -3.10
C TYR A 101 -12.57 2.25 -4.62
N ALA A 102 -13.63 2.86 -5.13
CA ALA A 102 -13.77 3.13 -6.56
C ALA A 102 -12.67 4.10 -7.02
N ILE A 103 -11.92 3.73 -8.06
CA ILE A 103 -10.86 4.58 -8.59
C ILE A 103 -11.50 5.75 -9.34
N GLN A 104 -11.24 6.98 -8.89
CA GLN A 104 -11.63 8.18 -9.61
C GLN A 104 -10.39 8.73 -10.31
N PHE A 105 -10.20 8.35 -11.58
CA PHE A 105 -9.26 9.07 -12.41
C PHE A 105 -9.82 10.46 -12.69
N GLN A 106 -9.33 11.50 -12.00
CA GLN A 106 -9.44 12.85 -12.51
C GLN A 106 -8.52 12.95 -13.73
N MET A 107 -9.08 12.72 -14.92
CA MET A 107 -8.47 13.20 -16.16
C MET A 107 -8.51 14.72 -16.10
N ASN A 108 -7.39 15.34 -15.74
CA ASN A 108 -7.13 16.74 -16.07
C ASN A 108 -6.93 16.89 -17.58
#